data_AF-A0A1J5FLY0-F1
#
_entry.id   AF-A0A1J5FLY0-F1
#
_cell.length_a   1.000
_cell.length_b   1.000
_cell.length_c   1.000
_cell.angle_alpha   90.00
_cell.angle_beta   90.00
_cell.angle_gamma   90.00
#
_symmetry.space_group_name_H-M   'P 1'
#
loop_
_entity.id
_entity.type
_entity.pdbx_description
1 polymer ?
#
loop_
_entity_poly.entity_id
_entity_poly.type
_entity_poly.pdbx_seq_one_letter_code
_entity_poly.pdbx_strand_id
1 'polypeptide(L)'
;MPYLIMKIVHLLAVIMFVGNIISAVFWKYYADKRKDARLIAFTFDGIRKSDKIFTMPGVTILILFGIGGALHRGFNLITTSWILWSEILIIISGAAYMAKVAPVQKKISALANNPEKFNWEEYNKLARTWTIWGTIALIAPLAAVVLMTLK
;
A
#
# COMPACT_ATOMS: atom_id res chain seq x y z
N MET A 1 21.11 -8.17 20.90
CA MET A 1 21.33 -8.14 19.44
C MET A 1 20.11 -8.57 18.62
N PRO A 2 19.40 -9.67 18.91
CA PRO A 2 18.27 -10.13 18.08
C PRO A 2 17.17 -9.08 17.86
N TYR A 3 16.78 -8.36 18.92
CA TYR A 3 15.83 -7.25 18.85
C TYR A 3 16.23 -6.16 17.85
N LEU A 4 17.50 -5.76 17.82
CA LEU A 4 17.97 -4.69 16.94
C LEU A 4 17.90 -5.10 15.46
N ILE A 5 18.22 -6.37 15.17
CA ILE A 5 18.08 -6.93 13.82
C ILE A 5 16.60 -6.94 13.42
N MET A 6 15.71 -7.41 14.31
CA MET A 6 14.27 -7.40 14.04
C MET A 6 13.75 -5.99 13.77
N LYS A 7 14.19 -5.01 14.56
CA LYS A 7 13.82 -3.60 14.38
C LYS A 7 14.30 -3.05 13.04
N ILE A 8 15.54 -3.33 12.64
CA ILE A 8 16.07 -2.89 11.33
C ILE A 8 15.27 -3.52 10.19
N VAL A 9 15.02 -4.83 10.23
CA VAL A 9 14.26 -5.54 9.19
C VAL A 9 12.83 -4.98 9.11
N HIS A 10 12.18 -4.76 10.24
CA HIS A 10 10.86 -4.14 10.31
C HIS A 10 10.87 -2.75 9.66
N LEU A 11 11.82 -1.88 10.02
CA LEU A 11 11.90 -0.52 9.47
C LEU A 11 12.19 -0.50 7.96
N LEU A 12 13.06 -1.38 7.46
CA LEU A 12 13.28 -1.52 6.02
C LEU A 12 12.01 -1.95 5.29
N ALA A 13 11.23 -2.85 5.89
CA ALA A 13 9.94 -3.26 5.35
C ALA A 13 8.91 -2.12 5.37
N VAL A 14 8.86 -1.29 6.43
CA VAL A 14 8.05 -0.06 6.47
C VAL A 14 8.41 0.86 5.32
N ILE A 15 9.69 1.17 5.14
CA ILE A 15 10.18 2.09 4.09
C ILE A 15 9.78 1.58 2.70
N MET A 16 9.97 0.28 2.45
CA MET A 16 9.59 -0.34 1.19
C MET A 16 8.08 -0.30 0.96
N PHE A 17 7.28 -0.66 1.97
CA PHE A 17 5.83 -0.72 1.88
C PHE A 17 5.21 0.67 1.64
N VAL A 18 5.51 1.64 2.50
CA VAL A 18 4.97 3.01 2.39
C VAL A 18 5.52 3.71 1.15
N GLY A 19 6.83 3.57 0.89
CA GLY A 19 7.47 4.17 -0.27
C GLY A 19 6.88 3.69 -1.59
N ASN A 20 6.53 2.40 -1.71
CA ASN A 20 5.90 1.88 -2.91
C ASN A 20 4.48 2.45 -3.14
N ILE A 21 3.66 2.57 -2.08
CA ILE A 21 2.31 3.15 -2.18
C ILE A 21 2.38 4.62 -2.63
N ILE A 22 3.28 5.41 -2.04
CA ILE A 22 3.51 6.81 -2.44
C ILE A 22 3.95 6.88 -3.91
N SER A 23 4.89 6.02 -4.30
CA SER A 23 5.38 5.96 -5.68
C SER A 23 4.26 5.60 -6.67
N ALA A 24 3.36 4.69 -6.31
CA ALA A 24 2.22 4.33 -7.15
C ALA A 24 1.27 5.52 -7.39
N VAL A 25 0.98 6.29 -6.34
CA VAL A 25 0.16 7.52 -6.44
C VAL A 25 0.85 8.55 -7.34
N PHE A 26 2.16 8.74 -7.16
CA PHE A 26 2.98 9.62 -7.99
C PHE A 26 2.89 9.25 -9.46
N TRP A 27 3.19 8.00 -9.82
CA TRP A 27 3.19 7.58 -11.22
C TRP A 27 1.81 7.63 -11.87
N LYS A 28 0.75 7.26 -11.12
CA LYS A 28 -0.64 7.45 -11.60
C LYS A 28 -0.90 8.91 -11.97
N TYR A 29 -0.54 9.86 -11.10
CA TYR A 29 -0.79 11.28 -11.35
C TYR A 29 -0.13 11.77 -12.65
N TYR A 30 1.10 11.34 -12.92
CA TYR A 30 1.78 11.68 -14.16
C TYR A 30 1.15 11.00 -15.39
N ALA A 31 0.71 9.74 -15.26
CA ALA A 31 0.01 9.05 -16.35
C ALA A 31 -1.33 9.75 -16.68
N ASP A 32 -2.11 10.13 -15.66
CA ASP A 32 -3.39 10.84 -15.81
C ASP A 32 -3.22 12.15 -16.60
N LYS A 33 -2.16 12.91 -16.32
CA LYS A 33 -1.88 14.18 -17.00
C LYS A 33 -1.61 14.04 -18.49
N ARG A 34 -1.09 12.90 -18.93
CA ARG A 34 -0.74 12.68 -20.34
C ARG A 34 -1.95 12.35 -21.21
N LYS A 35 -3.09 11.98 -20.61
CA LYS A 35 -4.33 11.62 -21.31
C LYS A 35 -4.10 10.57 -22.42
N ASP A 36 -3.23 9.60 -22.15
CA ASP A 36 -2.89 8.51 -23.07
C ASP A 36 -3.23 7.17 -22.42
N ALA A 37 -4.18 6.44 -23.04
CA ALA A 37 -4.64 5.14 -22.56
C ALA A 37 -3.50 4.10 -22.49
N ARG A 38 -2.55 4.11 -23.43
CA ARG A 38 -1.43 3.15 -23.44
C ARG A 38 -0.48 3.41 -22.27
N LEU A 39 -0.20 4.68 -21.99
CA LEU A 39 0.63 5.05 -20.83
C LEU A 39 -0.06 4.73 -19.50
N ILE A 40 -1.37 4.90 -19.42
CA ILE A 40 -2.17 4.48 -18.27
C ILE A 40 -2.07 2.97 -18.07
N ALA A 41 -2.25 2.17 -19.13
CA ALA A 41 -2.12 0.72 -19.07
C ALA A 41 -0.74 0.29 -18.55
N PHE A 42 0.32 0.84 -19.15
CA PHE A 42 1.70 0.58 -18.73
C PHE A 42 1.93 0.93 -17.26
N THR A 43 1.45 2.10 -16.83
CA THR A 43 1.57 2.58 -15.45
C THR A 43 0.86 1.66 -14.47
N PHE A 44 -0.41 1.30 -14.72
CA PHE A 44 -1.17 0.44 -13.81
C PHE A 44 -0.65 -1.01 -13.77
N ASP A 45 -0.15 -1.54 -14.88
CA ASP A 45 0.54 -2.83 -14.90
C ASP A 45 1.87 -2.80 -14.14
N GLY A 46 2.63 -1.69 -14.26
CA GLY A 46 3.83 -1.45 -13.47
C GLY A 46 3.52 -1.39 -11.98
N ILE A 47 2.53 -0.59 -11.57
CA ILE A 47 2.08 -0.48 -10.18
C ILE A 47 1.70 -1.86 -9.63
N ARG A 48 0.88 -2.63 -10.35
CA ARG A 48 0.44 -3.96 -9.91
C ARG A 48 1.62 -4.94 -9.74
N LYS A 49 2.61 -4.90 -10.65
CA LYS A 49 3.83 -5.70 -10.51
C LYS A 49 4.64 -5.24 -9.30
N SER A 50 4.79 -3.94 -9.11
CA SER A 50 5.46 -3.34 -7.96
C SER A 50 4.81 -3.76 -6.65
N ASP A 51 3.47 -3.75 -6.58
CA ASP A 51 2.73 -4.19 -5.39
C ASP A 51 2.98 -5.67 -5.07
N LYS A 52 3.06 -6.53 -6.09
CA LYS A 52 3.37 -7.95 -5.88
C LYS A 52 4.79 -8.18 -5.36
N ILE A 53 5.75 -7.35 -5.76
CA ILE A 53 7.18 -7.51 -5.44
C ILE A 53 7.55 -6.79 -4.14
N PHE A 54 6.97 -5.63 -3.86
CA PHE A 54 7.35 -4.77 -2.75
C PHE A 54 6.26 -4.64 -1.69
N THR A 55 5.00 -4.39 -2.08
CA THR A 55 3.89 -4.20 -1.12
C THR A 55 3.56 -5.49 -0.38
N MET A 56 3.34 -6.60 -1.10
CA MET A 56 2.95 -7.87 -0.48
C MET A 56 4.06 -8.46 0.40
N PRO A 57 5.31 -8.59 -0.07
CA PRO A 57 6.39 -9.06 0.80
C PRO A 57 6.70 -8.06 1.91
N GLY A 58 6.67 -6.75 1.60
CA GLY A 58 6.92 -5.69 2.56
C GLY A 58 5.95 -5.74 3.74
N VAL A 59 4.64 -5.83 3.51
CA VAL A 59 3.65 -5.91 4.59
C VAL A 59 3.77 -7.21 5.38
N THR A 60 4.10 -8.34 4.73
CA THR A 60 4.34 -9.61 5.43
C THR A 60 5.54 -9.51 6.37
N ILE A 61 6.67 -9.01 5.87
CA ILE A 61 7.90 -8.86 6.67
C ILE A 61 7.68 -7.83 7.79
N LEU A 62 7.06 -6.70 7.49
CA LEU A 62 6.65 -5.67 8.46
C LEU A 62 5.93 -6.29 9.66
N ILE A 63 4.84 -7.03 9.42
CA ILE A 63 4.00 -7.61 10.47
C ILE A 63 4.80 -8.65 11.28
N LEU A 64 5.47 -9.58 10.59
CA LEU A 64 6.21 -10.66 11.26
C LEU A 64 7.29 -10.13 12.19
N PHE A 65 8.09 -9.16 11.73
CA PHE A 65 9.17 -8.59 12.54
C PHE A 65 8.69 -7.55 13.55
N GLY A 66 7.58 -6.86 13.28
CA GLY A 66 6.93 -5.96 14.24
C GLY A 66 6.39 -6.73 15.45
N ILE A 67 5.55 -7.73 15.20
CA ILE A 67 5.00 -8.61 16.23
C ILE A 67 6.12 -9.37 16.95
N GLY A 68 7.06 -9.97 16.19
CA GLY A 68 8.18 -10.71 16.76
C GLY A 68 9.05 -9.84 17.68
N GLY A 69 9.34 -8.60 17.27
CA GLY A 69 10.09 -7.64 18.07
C GLY A 69 9.34 -7.20 19.33
N ALA A 70 8.02 -7.01 19.24
CA ALA A 70 7.18 -6.67 20.39
C ALA A 70 7.14 -7.80 21.42
N LEU A 71 6.89 -9.04 20.99
CA LEU A 71 6.88 -10.22 21.84
C LEU A 71 8.25 -10.48 22.49
N HIS A 72 9.33 -10.32 21.72
CA HIS A 72 10.69 -10.47 22.24
C HIS A 72 11.02 -9.46 23.36
N ARG A 73 10.42 -8.26 23.34
CA ARG A 73 10.57 -7.25 24.40
C ARG A 73 9.55 -7.41 25.54
N GLY A 74 8.69 -8.42 25.48
CA GLY A 74 7.66 -8.68 26.49
C GLY A 74 6.45 -7.73 26.41
N PHE A 75 6.27 -7.02 25.29
CA PHE A 75 5.08 -6.19 25.11
C PHE A 75 3.85 -7.06 24.86
N ASN A 76 2.74 -6.69 25.50
CA ASN A 76 1.44 -7.26 25.19
C ASN A 76 0.82 -6.48 24.02
N LEU A 77 0.55 -7.17 22.92
CA LEU A 77 0.06 -6.56 21.67
C LEU A 77 -1.31 -5.88 21.80
N ILE A 78 -2.12 -6.32 22.78
CA ILE A 78 -3.49 -5.84 22.97
C ILE A 78 -3.50 -4.67 23.96
N THR A 79 -2.81 -4.80 25.09
CA THR A 79 -2.83 -3.76 26.13
C THR A 79 -1.88 -2.60 25.83
N THR A 80 -0.86 -2.82 24.99
CA THR A 80 0.04 -1.75 24.54
C THR A 80 -0.62 -0.94 23.43
N SER A 81 -1.26 0.18 23.79
CA SER A 81 -2.18 0.89 22.89
C SER A 81 -1.59 1.30 21.55
N TRP A 82 -0.35 1.78 21.50
CA TRP A 82 0.29 2.20 20.24
C TRP A 82 0.63 1.01 19.33
N ILE A 83 0.84 -0.19 19.88
CA ILE A 83 1.00 -1.41 19.11
C ILE A 83 -0.36 -1.82 18.54
N LEU A 84 -1.38 -1.98 19.41
CA LEU A 84 -2.71 -2.41 19.00
C LEU A 84 -3.28 -1.53 17.87
N TRP A 85 -3.28 -0.21 18.06
CA TRP A 85 -3.84 0.71 17.08
C TRP A 85 -3.05 0.74 15.76
N SER A 86 -1.73 0.56 15.81
CA SER A 86 -0.93 0.45 14.60
C SER A 86 -1.26 -0.81 13.80
N GLU A 87 -1.42 -1.96 14.47
CA GLU A 87 -1.84 -3.21 13.82
C GLU A 87 -3.24 -3.09 13.19
N ILE A 88 -4.19 -2.47 13.91
CA ILE A 88 -5.53 -2.18 13.36
C ILE A 88 -5.44 -1.31 12.10
N LEU A 89 -4.60 -0.28 12.10
CA LEU A 89 -4.39 0.58 10.93
C LEU A 89 -3.80 -0.18 9.75
N ILE A 90 -2.84 -1.09 9.98
CA ILE A 90 -2.30 -1.95 8.93
C ILE A 90 -3.36 -2.90 8.38
N ILE A 91 -4.25 -3.45 9.22
CA ILE A 91 -5.39 -4.27 8.77
C ILE A 91 -6.35 -3.46 7.91
N ILE A 92 -6.70 -2.24 8.33
CA ILE A 92 -7.56 -1.33 7.53
C ILE A 92 -6.92 -1.04 6.17
N SER A 93 -5.61 -0.77 6.15
CA SER A 93 -4.85 -0.57 4.93
C SER A 93 -4.90 -1.77 3.99
N GLY A 94 -4.62 -2.97 4.52
CA GLY A 94 -4.66 -4.21 3.76
C GLY A 94 -6.05 -4.52 3.22
N ALA A 95 -7.09 -4.31 4.04
CA ALA A 95 -8.48 -4.50 3.64
C ALA A 95 -8.89 -3.53 2.52
N ALA A 96 -8.56 -2.24 2.64
CA ALA A 96 -8.81 -1.24 1.60
C ALA A 96 -8.11 -1.62 0.29
N TYR A 97 -6.86 -2.07 0.37
CA TYR A 97 -6.10 -2.51 -0.79
C TYR A 97 -6.75 -3.72 -1.47
N MET A 98 -7.00 -4.80 -0.71
CA MET A 98 -7.51 -6.05 -1.25
C MET A 98 -8.95 -5.94 -1.77
N ALA A 99 -9.81 -5.22 -1.05
CA ALA A 99 -11.22 -5.12 -1.41
C ALA A 99 -11.46 -4.18 -2.60
N LYS A 100 -10.63 -3.15 -2.77
CA LYS A 100 -10.90 -2.05 -3.71
C LYS A 100 -9.72 -1.69 -4.59
N VAL A 101 -8.54 -1.41 -4.04
CA VAL A 101 -7.41 -0.92 -4.84
C VAL A 101 -6.97 -1.96 -5.88
N ALA A 102 -6.63 -3.18 -5.47
CA ALA A 102 -6.12 -4.21 -6.36
C ALA A 102 -7.14 -4.65 -7.44
N PRO A 103 -8.43 -4.88 -7.13
CA PRO A 103 -9.44 -5.16 -8.15
C PRO A 103 -9.59 -4.01 -9.14
N VAL A 104 -9.57 -2.75 -8.67
CA VAL A 104 -9.70 -1.58 -9.54
C VAL A 104 -8.47 -1.39 -10.43
N GLN A 105 -7.25 -1.62 -9.93
CA GLN A 105 -6.03 -1.63 -10.75
C GLN A 105 -6.18 -2.61 -11.92
N LYS A 106 -6.64 -3.84 -11.64
CA LYS A 106 -6.85 -4.85 -12.69
C LYS A 106 -7.87 -4.40 -13.73
N LYS A 107 -8.97 -3.77 -13.31
CA LYS A 107 -10.00 -3.22 -14.21
C LYS A 107 -9.45 -2.08 -15.07
N ILE A 108 -8.70 -1.15 -14.48
CA ILE A 108 -8.07 -0.05 -15.21
C ILE A 108 -7.07 -0.58 -16.24
N SER A 109 -6.16 -1.49 -15.85
CA SER A 109 -5.24 -2.12 -16.79
C SER A 109 -5.98 -2.81 -17.94
N ALA A 110 -7.07 -3.54 -17.66
CA ALA A 110 -7.83 -4.24 -18.70
C ALA A 110 -8.51 -3.26 -19.67
N LEU A 111 -9.12 -2.18 -19.15
CA LEU A 111 -9.74 -1.13 -19.95
C LEU A 111 -8.70 -0.41 -20.83
N ALA A 112 -7.58 -0.01 -20.24
CA ALA A 112 -6.53 0.75 -20.88
C ALA A 112 -5.74 -0.04 -21.93
N ASN A 113 -5.64 -1.37 -21.78
CA ASN A 113 -5.02 -2.27 -22.76
C ASN A 113 -5.92 -2.54 -23.99
N ASN A 114 -7.14 -2.00 -24.05
CA ASN A 114 -8.01 -2.09 -25.21
C ASN A 114 -8.38 -0.69 -25.74
N PRO A 115 -7.50 -0.04 -26.54
CA PRO A 115 -7.70 1.34 -26.99
C PRO A 115 -8.99 1.57 -27.76
N GLU A 116 -9.46 0.58 -28.52
CA GLU A 116 -10.69 0.68 -29.32
C GLU A 116 -11.95 0.76 -28.45
N LYS A 117 -11.90 0.18 -27.25
CA LYS A 117 -12.99 0.19 -26.26
C LYS A 117 -12.73 1.16 -25.12
N PHE A 118 -11.66 1.95 -25.20
CA PHE A 118 -11.26 2.81 -24.10
C PHE A 118 -12.26 3.96 -23.92
N ASN A 119 -12.87 4.03 -22.75
CA ASN A 119 -13.83 5.07 -22.40
C ASN A 119 -13.30 5.89 -21.21
N TRP A 120 -13.09 7.19 -21.43
CA TRP A 120 -12.64 8.12 -20.39
C TRP A 120 -13.62 8.25 -19.22
N GLU A 121 -14.93 8.14 -19.46
CA GLU A 121 -15.92 8.23 -18.39
C GLU A 121 -15.82 7.03 -17.43
N GLU A 122 -15.70 5.82 -17.99
CA GLU A 122 -15.50 4.61 -17.21
C GLU A 122 -14.15 4.64 -16.47
N TYR A 123 -13.10 5.05 -17.17
CA TYR A 123 -11.78 5.26 -16.58
C TYR A 123 -11.85 6.21 -15.37
N ASN A 124 -12.49 7.37 -15.51
CA ASN A 124 -12.56 8.37 -14.44
C ASN A 124 -13.31 7.84 -13.21
N LYS A 125 -14.37 7.05 -13.40
CA LYS A 125 -15.09 6.38 -12.28
C LYS A 125 -14.18 5.41 -11.54
N LEU A 126 -13.43 4.59 -12.27
CA LEU A 126 -12.45 3.66 -11.70
C LEU A 126 -11.30 4.40 -11.01
N ALA A 127 -10.71 5.40 -11.66
CA ALA A 127 -9.60 6.19 -11.16
C ALA A 127 -9.97 6.95 -9.87
N ARG A 128 -11.21 7.47 -9.77
CA ARG A 128 -11.73 8.09 -8.54
C ARG A 128 -11.83 7.07 -7.41
N THR A 129 -12.36 5.89 -7.69
CA THR A 129 -12.44 4.79 -6.71
C THR A 129 -11.04 4.39 -6.25
N TRP A 130 -10.10 4.20 -7.19
CA TRP A 130 -8.71 3.89 -6.88
C TRP A 130 -8.09 4.96 -6.00
N THR A 131 -8.32 6.24 -6.30
CA THR A 131 -7.75 7.36 -5.54
C THR A 131 -8.29 7.40 -4.11
N ILE A 132 -9.60 7.27 -3.91
CA ILE A 132 -10.20 7.29 -2.56
C ILE A 132 -9.65 6.14 -1.71
N TRP A 133 -9.71 4.91 -2.23
CA TRP A 133 -9.29 3.73 -1.49
C TRP A 133 -7.77 3.62 -1.36
N GLY A 134 -7.01 4.09 -2.36
CA GLY A 134 -5.56 4.22 -2.30
C GLY A 134 -5.11 5.22 -1.26
N THR A 135 -5.81 6.35 -1.12
CA THR A 135 -5.55 7.32 -0.04
C THR A 135 -5.80 6.72 1.34
N ILE A 136 -6.88 5.96 1.52
CA ILE A 136 -7.14 5.24 2.79
C ILE A 136 -6.00 4.24 3.08
N ALA A 137 -5.60 3.46 2.06
CA ALA A 137 -4.50 2.50 2.15
C ALA A 137 -3.11 3.15 2.32
N LEU A 138 -2.98 4.47 2.13
CA LEU A 138 -1.74 5.21 2.38
C LEU A 138 -1.75 5.91 3.75
N ILE A 139 -2.85 6.56 4.11
CA ILE A 139 -2.95 7.31 5.36
C ILE A 139 -2.89 6.38 6.56
N ALA A 140 -3.54 5.21 6.48
CA ALA A 140 -3.55 4.26 7.58
C ALA A 140 -2.13 3.80 8.00
N PRO A 141 -1.25 3.32 7.09
CA PRO A 141 0.11 2.95 7.49
C PRO A 141 0.98 4.15 7.86
N LEU A 142 0.75 5.34 7.29
CA LEU A 142 1.44 6.56 7.74
C LEU A 142 1.08 6.90 9.20
N ALA A 143 -0.19 6.79 9.58
CA ALA A 143 -0.62 6.96 10.96
C ALA A 143 0.00 5.90 11.88
N ALA A 144 0.12 4.64 11.41
CA ALA A 144 0.80 3.59 12.15
C ALA A 144 2.29 3.91 12.38
N VAL A 145 2.99 4.46 11.38
CA VAL A 145 4.38 4.93 11.53
C VAL A 145 4.48 6.02 12.60
N VAL A 146 3.55 6.99 12.61
CA VAL A 146 3.53 8.05 13.64
C VAL A 146 3.33 7.46 15.04
N LEU A 147 2.39 6.53 15.21
CA LEU A 147 2.14 5.88 16.51
C LEU A 147 3.36 5.07 17.00
N MET A 148 4.04 4.36 16.11
CA MET A 148 5.20 3.52 16.41
C MET A 148 6.50 4.29 16.66
N THR A 149 6.60 5.54 16.18
CA THR A 149 7.84 6.34 16.27
C THR A 149 7.82 7.38 17.38
N LEU A 150 6.64 7.89 17.75
CA LEU A 150 6.48 8.90 18.80
C LEU A 150 6.29 8.29 20.22
N LYS A 151 6.49 6.99 20.39
CA LYS A 151 6.26 6.25 21.63
C LYS A 151 7.49 5.50 22.11
#